data_AF-I1V3C4-F1
#
_entry.id   AF-I1V3C4-F1
#
_cell.length_a   1.000
_cell.length_b   1.000
_cell.length_c   1.000
_cell.angle_alpha   90.00
_cell.angle_beta   90.00
_cell.angle_gamma   90.00
#
_symmetry.space_group_name_H-M   'P 1'
#
loop_
_entity.id
_entity.type
_entity.pdbx_description
1 polymer ?
#
loop_
_entity_poly.entity_id
_entity_poly.type
_entity_poly.pdbx_seq_one_letter_code
_entity_poly.pdbx_strand_id
1 'polypeptide(L)'
;VQPLDPLVVKNNTLTRIFSEIKSEVQEKKNGYLFSTMSSEELHFFVLSSIKQAISDAIGTDMNLIDSELPFKDLGIDSLSAVELRNTLTSKFEINLPPTIIIDYPTVTELCKYIEMVIIGNNNVKEFDNKNLEIHSNLEKSDIFVSGIGIRIPGDASSVVKFWRNMTNLVTCISEVPYERWDVDKLFGNYNDKNATYYTRKGGFISIVDIFDYSKY
;
A
#
# COMPACT_ATOMS: atom_id res chain seq x y z
N VAL A 1 57.84 9.79 5.23
CA VAL A 1 56.44 10.26 5.06
C VAL A 1 55.83 10.29 6.45
N GLN A 2 55.51 11.48 6.98
CA GLN A 2 54.92 11.59 8.32
C GLN A 2 53.56 10.86 8.35
N PRO A 3 53.21 10.14 9.43
CA PRO A 3 51.89 9.56 9.57
C PRO A 3 50.85 10.68 9.68
N LEU A 4 49.78 10.60 8.88
CA LEU A 4 48.70 11.57 8.93
C LEU A 4 48.00 11.55 10.30
N ASP A 5 47.70 12.73 10.81
CA ASP A 5 47.04 12.97 12.09
C ASP A 5 45.63 12.32 12.12
N PRO A 6 45.27 11.48 13.12
CA PRO A 6 43.99 10.77 13.20
C PRO A 6 42.75 11.67 13.13
N LEU A 7 42.88 12.95 13.53
CA LEU A 7 41.79 13.93 13.49
C LEU A 7 41.47 14.40 12.05
N VAL A 8 42.47 14.41 11.16
CA VAL A 8 42.31 14.78 9.74
C VAL A 8 41.58 13.68 8.96
N VAL A 9 41.73 12.42 9.37
CA VAL A 9 41.03 11.27 8.76
C VAL A 9 39.55 11.26 9.13
N LYS A 10 39.19 11.71 10.34
CA LYS A 10 37.80 11.71 10.84
C LYS A 10 36.95 12.84 10.24
N ASN A 11 37.56 13.96 9.86
CA ASN A 11 36.88 15.12 9.27
C ASN A 11 36.99 15.19 7.74
N ASN A 12 37.53 14.16 7.08
CA ASN A 12 37.65 14.16 5.64
C ASN A 12 36.28 13.90 5.00
N THR A 13 35.87 14.77 4.09
CA THR A 13 34.60 14.69 3.34
C THR A 13 34.43 13.33 2.67
N LEU A 14 35.52 12.70 2.23
CA LEU A 14 35.51 11.35 1.67
C LEU A 14 35.07 10.29 2.68
N THR A 15 35.51 10.35 3.94
CA THR A 15 35.11 9.38 4.97
C THR A 15 33.61 9.48 5.27
N ARG A 16 33.06 10.70 5.24
CA ARG A 16 31.62 10.96 5.38
C ARG A 16 30.82 10.47 4.18
N ILE A 17 31.30 10.75 2.97
CA ILE A 17 30.69 10.26 1.72
C ILE A 17 30.71 8.73 1.66
N PHE A 18 31.78 8.06 2.07
CA PHE A 18 31.82 6.59 2.10
C PHE A 18 30.92 6.00 3.19
N SER A 19 30.70 6.68 4.32
CA SER A 19 29.69 6.27 5.30
C SER A 19 28.26 6.51 4.81
N GLU A 20 27.99 7.65 4.15
CA GLU A 20 26.69 8.00 3.56
C GLU A 20 26.34 7.06 2.39
N ILE A 21 27.32 6.72 1.55
CA ILE A 21 27.15 5.72 0.48
C ILE A 21 26.91 4.33 1.07
N LYS A 22 27.58 3.95 2.15
CA LYS A 22 27.31 2.66 2.82
C LYS A 22 25.91 2.61 3.41
N SER A 23 25.43 3.69 4.03
CA SER A 23 24.05 3.75 4.54
C SER A 23 23.03 3.78 3.39
N GLU A 24 23.25 4.55 2.32
CA GLU A 24 22.35 4.57 1.14
C GLU A 24 22.31 3.23 0.41
N VAL A 25 23.43 2.49 0.37
CA VAL A 25 23.49 1.14 -0.21
C VAL A 25 22.80 0.12 0.70
N GLN A 26 22.75 0.36 2.01
CA GLN A 26 22.03 -0.46 2.99
C GLN A 26 20.52 -0.19 2.91
N GLU A 27 20.09 1.08 2.91
CA GLU A 27 18.69 1.54 2.74
C GLU A 27 18.13 1.03 1.39
N LYS A 28 18.92 1.09 0.31
CA LYS A 28 18.50 0.56 -0.99
C LYS A 28 18.39 -0.97 -1.02
N LYS A 29 19.17 -1.71 -0.21
CA LYS A 29 19.20 -3.18 -0.29
C LYS A 29 17.87 -3.84 0.11
N ASN A 30 17.18 -3.32 1.10
CA ASN A 30 15.97 -3.96 1.62
C ASN A 30 14.77 -3.75 0.68
N GLY A 31 14.57 -2.55 0.14
CA GLY A 31 13.52 -2.28 -0.85
C GLY A 31 13.67 -3.07 -2.16
N TYR A 32 14.91 -3.30 -2.62
CA TYR A 32 15.16 -4.16 -3.79
C TYR A 32 15.04 -5.68 -3.48
N LEU A 33 15.28 -6.10 -2.24
CA LEU A 33 15.19 -7.51 -1.85
C LEU A 33 13.74 -8.00 -1.90
N PHE A 34 12.79 -7.25 -1.32
CA PHE A 34 11.39 -7.67 -1.27
C PHE A 34 10.67 -7.61 -2.62
N SER A 35 11.15 -6.81 -3.57
CA SER A 35 10.56 -6.67 -4.91
C SER A 35 10.99 -7.76 -5.89
N THR A 36 12.03 -8.54 -5.55
CA THR A 36 12.54 -9.64 -6.39
C THR A 36 12.18 -11.04 -5.85
N MET A 37 11.64 -11.12 -4.63
CA MET A 37 11.20 -12.36 -3.99
C MET A 37 9.80 -12.77 -4.45
N SER A 38 9.57 -14.07 -4.61
CA SER A 38 8.23 -14.64 -4.73
C SER A 38 7.43 -14.50 -3.43
N SER A 39 6.10 -14.61 -3.50
CA SER A 39 5.24 -14.50 -2.31
C SER A 39 5.56 -15.56 -1.24
N GLU A 40 5.98 -16.76 -1.66
CA GLU A 40 6.38 -17.83 -0.73
C GLU A 40 7.73 -17.52 -0.05
N GLU A 41 8.70 -16.99 -0.78
CA GLU A 41 10.00 -16.59 -0.23
C GLU A 41 9.89 -15.40 0.72
N LEU A 42 9.02 -14.44 0.39
CA LEU A 42 8.73 -13.29 1.24
C LEU A 42 8.10 -13.76 2.56
N HIS A 43 7.08 -14.62 2.49
CA HIS A 43 6.44 -15.21 3.67
C HIS A 43 7.45 -15.92 4.58
N PHE A 44 8.29 -16.78 4.01
CA PHE A 44 9.31 -17.51 4.77
C PHE A 44 10.34 -16.56 5.41
N PHE A 45 10.74 -15.50 4.71
CA PHE A 45 11.70 -14.51 5.22
C PHE A 45 11.12 -13.66 6.35
N VAL A 46 9.85 -13.24 6.24
CA VAL A 46 9.17 -12.47 7.28
C VAL A 46 8.96 -13.35 8.52
N LEU A 47 8.46 -14.57 8.34
CA LEU A 47 8.21 -15.49 9.43
C LEU A 47 9.50 -15.86 10.20
N SER A 48 10.58 -16.18 9.47
CA SER A 48 11.88 -16.45 10.09
C SER A 48 12.44 -15.23 10.84
N SER A 49 12.22 -14.02 10.30
CA SER A 49 12.65 -12.78 10.96
C SER A 49 11.87 -12.48 12.24
N ILE A 50 10.56 -12.73 12.26
CA ILE A 50 9.74 -12.58 13.47
C ILE A 50 10.19 -13.59 14.52
N LYS A 51 10.37 -14.86 14.14
CA LYS A 51 10.86 -15.90 15.05
C LYS A 51 12.24 -15.58 15.62
N GLN A 52 13.16 -15.08 14.79
CA GLN A 52 14.47 -14.60 15.26
C GLN A 52 14.33 -13.48 16.28
N ALA A 53 13.50 -12.46 16.00
CA ALA A 53 13.35 -11.33 16.91
C ALA A 53 12.70 -11.73 18.24
N ILE A 54 11.80 -12.71 18.25
CA ILE A 54 11.24 -13.30 19.47
C ILE A 54 12.30 -14.11 20.23
N SER A 55 13.07 -14.93 19.50
CA SER A 55 14.21 -15.67 20.04
C SER A 55 15.21 -14.75 20.72
N ASP A 56 15.52 -13.60 20.11
CA ASP A 56 16.46 -12.63 20.67
C ASP A 56 15.88 -11.91 21.91
N ALA A 57 14.57 -11.65 21.93
CA ALA A 57 13.90 -10.98 23.05
C ALA A 57 13.71 -11.90 24.28
N ILE A 58 13.42 -13.19 24.07
CA ILE A 58 13.07 -14.13 25.15
C ILE A 58 14.22 -15.12 25.45
N GLY A 59 15.20 -15.25 24.55
CA GLY A 59 16.29 -16.23 24.67
C GLY A 59 15.87 -17.68 24.39
N THR A 60 14.85 -17.89 23.54
CA THR A 60 14.30 -19.22 23.20
C THR A 60 14.64 -19.61 21.77
N ASP A 61 14.86 -20.91 21.51
CA ASP A 61 15.20 -21.40 20.16
C ASP A 61 14.09 -21.14 19.12
N MET A 62 14.52 -20.65 17.96
CA MET A 62 13.86 -20.68 16.63
C MET A 62 12.74 -21.71 16.48
N ASN A 63 13.13 -22.95 16.72
CA ASN A 63 12.36 -24.14 16.37
C ASN A 63 11.30 -24.51 17.42
N LEU A 64 11.37 -23.92 18.62
CA LEU A 64 10.43 -24.18 19.71
C LEU A 64 9.28 -23.16 19.76
N ILE A 65 9.33 -22.12 18.92
CA ILE A 65 8.32 -21.07 18.86
C ILE A 65 7.13 -21.55 18.01
N ASP A 66 6.03 -21.87 18.69
CA ASP A 66 4.73 -22.09 18.06
C ASP A 66 4.20 -20.76 17.51
N SER A 67 3.81 -20.78 16.24
CA SER A 67 3.39 -19.57 15.51
C SER A 67 1.93 -19.21 15.73
N GLU A 68 1.14 -20.16 16.24
CA GLU A 68 -0.29 -20.00 16.54
C GLU A 68 -0.55 -19.63 18.01
N LEU A 69 0.48 -19.71 18.87
CA LEU A 69 0.36 -19.29 20.26
C LEU A 69 0.37 -17.76 20.38
N PRO A 70 -0.47 -17.18 21.26
CA PRO A 70 -0.40 -15.77 21.59
C PRO A 70 0.97 -15.39 22.13
N PHE A 71 1.47 -14.20 21.76
CA PHE A 71 2.75 -13.65 22.23
C PHE A 71 2.87 -13.66 23.76
N LYS A 72 1.77 -13.40 24.47
CA LYS A 72 1.71 -13.46 25.92
C LYS A 72 2.04 -14.85 26.47
N ASP A 73 1.57 -15.90 25.81
CA ASP A 73 1.80 -17.30 26.21
C ASP A 73 3.20 -17.77 25.83
N LEU A 74 3.83 -17.12 24.86
CA LEU A 74 5.25 -17.29 24.51
C LEU A 74 6.20 -16.55 25.48
N GLY A 75 5.68 -15.75 26.40
CA GLY A 75 6.47 -14.98 27.37
C GLY A 75 6.85 -13.58 26.92
N ILE A 76 6.25 -13.05 25.85
CA ILE A 76 6.37 -11.64 25.48
C ILE A 76 5.59 -10.79 26.49
N ASP A 77 6.31 -9.92 27.19
CA ASP A 77 5.78 -8.88 28.07
C ASP A 77 5.75 -7.50 27.36
N SER A 78 5.33 -6.45 28.09
CA SER A 78 5.24 -5.11 27.52
C SER A 78 6.58 -4.52 27.06
N LEU A 79 7.71 -4.93 27.65
CA LEU A 79 9.03 -4.40 27.31
C LEU A 79 9.58 -5.11 26.07
N SER A 80 9.58 -6.44 26.09
CA SER A 80 9.97 -7.30 24.95
C SER A 80 9.08 -7.08 23.74
N ALA A 81 7.80 -6.73 23.91
CA ALA A 81 6.92 -6.30 22.81
C ALA A 81 7.43 -5.04 22.11
N VAL A 82 7.94 -4.06 22.86
CA VAL A 82 8.50 -2.82 22.30
C VAL A 82 9.82 -3.10 21.58
N GLU A 83 10.67 -3.96 22.14
CA GLU A 83 11.94 -4.37 21.52
C GLU A 83 11.73 -5.17 20.23
N LEU A 84 10.79 -6.12 20.25
CA LEU A 84 10.35 -6.87 19.08
C LEU A 84 9.86 -5.93 17.98
N ARG A 85 8.95 -5.00 18.33
CA ARG A 85 8.47 -3.97 17.40
C ARG A 85 9.62 -3.15 16.81
N ASN A 86 10.53 -2.66 17.65
CA ASN A 86 11.64 -1.81 17.19
C ASN A 86 12.57 -2.58 16.25
N THR A 87 12.89 -3.83 16.59
CA THR A 87 13.71 -4.73 15.76
C THR A 87 13.06 -4.95 14.40
N LEU A 88 11.75 -5.23 14.35
CA LEU A 88 11.02 -5.44 13.10
C LEU A 88 10.90 -4.14 12.28
N THR A 89 10.63 -3.01 12.93
CA THR A 89 10.58 -1.67 12.31
C THR A 89 11.91 -1.36 11.62
N SER A 90 13.03 -1.57 12.32
CA SER A 90 14.37 -1.33 11.76
C SER A 90 14.77 -2.34 10.68
N LYS A 91 14.36 -3.62 10.80
CA LYS A 91 14.76 -4.67 9.86
C LYS A 91 14.02 -4.57 8.52
N PHE A 92 12.75 -4.19 8.56
CA PHE A 92 11.90 -4.09 7.37
C PHE A 92 11.74 -2.64 6.86
N GLU A 93 12.29 -1.65 7.56
CA GLU A 93 12.15 -0.22 7.24
C GLU A 93 10.67 0.21 7.11
N ILE A 94 9.80 -0.39 7.93
CA ILE A 94 8.35 -0.11 7.97
C ILE A 94 7.96 0.53 9.30
N ASN A 95 6.98 1.42 9.28
CA ASN A 95 6.45 2.01 10.51
C ASN A 95 5.37 1.11 11.13
N LEU A 96 5.72 0.39 12.20
CA LEU A 96 4.77 -0.43 12.94
C LEU A 96 4.10 0.38 14.06
N PRO A 97 2.76 0.35 14.22
CA PRO A 97 2.08 0.96 15.36
C PRO A 97 2.57 0.39 16.71
N PRO A 98 2.55 1.17 17.80
CA PRO A 98 2.90 0.67 19.14
C PRO A 98 1.95 -0.40 19.66
N THR A 99 0.73 -0.50 19.12
CA THR A 99 -0.29 -1.49 19.48
C THR A 99 -0.18 -2.80 18.71
N ILE A 100 0.79 -2.93 17.79
CA ILE A 100 0.81 -4.03 16.81
C ILE A 100 0.82 -5.44 17.44
N ILE A 101 1.52 -5.61 18.56
CA ILE A 101 1.61 -6.88 19.29
C ILE A 101 0.28 -7.25 19.97
N ILE A 102 -0.56 -6.26 20.25
CA ILE A 102 -1.90 -6.43 20.84
C ILE A 102 -2.92 -6.67 19.72
N ASP A 103 -2.81 -5.92 18.62
CA ASP A 103 -3.72 -5.99 17.48
C ASP A 103 -3.55 -7.31 16.70
N TYR A 104 -2.32 -7.85 16.67
CA TYR A 104 -1.97 -9.10 16.02
C TYR A 104 -1.24 -10.00 17.03
N PRO A 105 -1.97 -10.72 17.89
CA PRO A 105 -1.40 -11.42 19.04
C PRO A 105 -0.58 -12.67 18.70
N THR A 106 -0.55 -13.14 17.46
CA THR A 106 0.21 -14.34 17.05
C THR A 106 1.28 -14.03 16.00
N VAL A 107 2.29 -14.91 15.89
CA VAL A 107 3.34 -14.80 14.86
C VAL A 107 2.73 -14.81 13.46
N THR A 108 1.77 -15.71 13.21
CA THR A 108 1.11 -15.85 11.92
C THR A 108 0.34 -14.59 11.51
N GLU A 109 -0.37 -13.96 12.46
CA GLU A 109 -1.11 -12.71 12.22
C GLU A 109 -0.17 -11.53 11.98
N LEU A 110 0.88 -11.39 12.79
CA LEU A 110 1.88 -10.34 12.62
C LEU A 110 2.63 -10.48 11.29
N CYS A 111 2.92 -11.71 10.86
CA CYS A 111 3.53 -12.01 9.56
C CYS A 111 2.67 -11.48 8.41
N LYS A 112 1.38 -11.83 8.39
CA LYS A 112 0.44 -11.35 7.37
C LYS A 112 0.34 -9.83 7.32
N TYR A 113 0.33 -9.18 8.49
CA TYR A 113 0.31 -7.71 8.55
C TYR A 113 1.57 -7.11 7.92
N ILE A 114 2.75 -7.61 8.29
CA ILE A 114 4.03 -7.12 7.77
C ILE A 114 4.12 -7.35 6.26
N GLU A 115 3.68 -8.50 5.76
CA GLU A 115 3.58 -8.78 4.31
C GLU A 115 2.71 -7.76 3.59
N MET A 116 1.52 -7.47 4.12
CA MET A 116 0.61 -6.48 3.57
C MET A 116 1.26 -5.09 3.53
N VAL A 117 1.97 -4.69 4.60
CA VAL A 117 2.65 -3.39 4.66
C VAL A 117 3.83 -3.34 3.68
N ILE A 118 4.64 -4.39 3.55
CA ILE A 118 5.76 -4.44 2.60
C ILE A 118 5.25 -4.36 1.15
N ILE A 119 4.20 -5.11 0.80
CA ILE A 119 3.59 -5.06 -0.53
C ILE A 119 2.95 -3.69 -0.78
N GLY A 120 2.31 -3.10 0.24
CA GLY A 120 1.75 -1.76 0.18
C GLY A 120 2.81 -0.67 -0.01
N ASN A 121 3.94 -0.77 0.71
CA ASN A 121 5.05 0.18 0.64
C ASN A 121 5.82 0.05 -0.69
N ASN A 122 5.97 -1.17 -1.24
CA ASN A 122 6.57 -1.36 -2.56
C ASN A 122 5.75 -0.72 -3.71
N ASN A 123 4.44 -0.53 -3.52
CA ASN A 123 3.60 0.21 -4.47
C ASN A 123 3.66 1.73 -4.29
N VAL A 124 4.23 2.20 -3.18
CA VAL A 124 4.47 3.62 -2.89
C VAL A 124 5.98 3.83 -2.86
N LYS A 125 6.61 3.96 -4.03
CA LYS A 125 7.97 4.50 -4.11
C LYS A 125 8.02 5.78 -3.29
N GLU A 126 8.87 5.78 -2.26
CA GLU A 126 9.15 6.93 -1.43
C GLU A 126 9.41 8.16 -2.31
N PHE A 127 8.54 9.16 -2.18
CA PHE A 127 8.95 10.52 -2.48
C PHE A 127 9.99 10.90 -1.42
N ASP A 128 11.23 11.10 -1.87
CA ASP A 128 12.35 11.58 -1.06
C ASP A 128 11.97 12.83 -0.25
N ASN A 129 11.67 12.65 1.04
CA ASN A 129 11.32 13.74 1.96
C ASN A 129 12.53 14.55 2.44
N LYS A 130 13.74 14.32 1.90
CA LYS A 130 14.97 15.03 2.32
C LYS A 130 15.20 16.39 1.65
N ASN A 131 14.40 16.76 0.63
CA ASN A 131 14.51 18.06 -0.06
C ASN A 131 13.18 18.82 -0.17
N LEU A 132 12.33 18.78 0.87
CA LEU A 132 11.22 19.72 0.96
C LEU A 132 11.75 21.07 1.45
N GLU A 133 12.35 21.83 0.53
CA GLU A 133 12.26 23.28 0.62
C GLU A 133 10.77 23.60 0.71
N ILE A 134 10.31 24.02 1.88
CA ILE A 134 8.98 24.58 2.05
C ILE A 134 8.97 25.84 1.18
N HIS A 135 8.52 25.70 -0.07
CA HIS A 135 8.27 26.83 -0.95
C HIS A 135 7.17 27.66 -0.29
N SER A 136 7.57 28.67 0.48
CA SER A 136 6.71 29.64 1.17
C SER A 136 6.05 30.63 0.20
N ASN A 137 5.88 30.26 -1.07
CA ASN A 137 5.08 30.96 -2.05
C ASN A 137 3.81 30.12 -2.32
N LEU A 138 2.86 30.20 -1.39
CA LEU A 138 1.49 29.70 -1.58
C LEU A 138 0.75 30.61 -2.57
N GLU A 139 1.14 30.58 -3.83
CA GLU A 139 0.25 30.92 -4.93
C GLU A 139 -0.02 29.65 -5.75
N LYS A 140 -1.28 29.19 -5.68
CA LYS A 140 -1.83 27.84 -5.88
C LYS A 140 -1.58 26.88 -4.72
N SER A 141 -2.66 26.58 -4.01
CA SER A 141 -2.72 25.48 -3.06
C SER A 141 -2.49 24.16 -3.78
N ASP A 142 -1.51 23.39 -3.34
CA ASP A 142 -1.34 22.01 -3.77
C ASP A 142 -2.57 21.19 -3.38
N ILE A 143 -3.19 20.54 -4.36
CA ILE A 143 -4.35 19.66 -4.15
C ILE A 143 -3.84 18.23 -4.08
N PHE A 144 -4.05 17.59 -2.93
CA PHE A 144 -3.78 16.17 -2.75
C PHE A 144 -5.08 15.36 -2.88
N VAL A 145 -5.11 14.42 -3.82
CA VAL A 145 -6.22 13.48 -4.00
C VAL A 145 -5.95 12.22 -3.19
N SER A 146 -6.61 12.07 -2.05
CA SER A 146 -6.40 10.96 -1.11
C SER A 146 -7.15 9.67 -1.45
N GLY A 147 -8.16 9.75 -2.32
CA GLY A 147 -8.97 8.58 -2.67
C GLY A 147 -9.92 8.85 -3.83
N ILE A 148 -10.42 7.77 -4.43
CA ILE A 148 -11.35 7.81 -5.55
C ILE A 148 -12.38 6.68 -5.43
N GLY A 149 -13.65 7.03 -5.50
CA GLY A 149 -14.76 6.08 -5.60
C GLY A 149 -15.55 6.38 -6.87
N ILE A 150 -15.83 5.35 -7.68
CA ILE A 150 -16.52 5.52 -8.97
C ILE A 150 -17.60 4.48 -9.16
N ARG A 151 -18.65 4.88 -9.87
CA ARG A 151 -19.56 3.98 -10.61
C ARG A 151 -19.81 4.62 -11.97
N ILE A 152 -19.48 3.91 -13.03
CA ILE A 152 -19.56 4.43 -14.40
C ILE A 152 -20.09 3.34 -15.34
N PRO A 153 -20.51 3.72 -16.57
CA PRO A 153 -20.99 2.78 -17.57
C PRO A 153 -20.00 1.65 -17.89
N GLY A 154 -20.52 0.51 -18.36
CA GLY A 154 -19.74 -0.72 -18.56
C GLY A 154 -19.55 -1.54 -17.29
N ASP A 155 -20.49 -1.39 -16.34
CA ASP A 155 -20.55 -2.11 -15.07
C ASP A 155 -19.28 -1.90 -14.20
N ALA A 156 -18.56 -0.80 -14.41
CA ALA A 156 -17.35 -0.47 -13.67
C ALA A 156 -17.73 0.22 -12.35
N SER A 157 -17.99 -0.62 -11.34
CA SER A 157 -18.24 -0.25 -9.94
C SER A 157 -16.96 -0.10 -9.11
N SER A 158 -15.79 -0.24 -9.72
CA SER A 158 -14.48 -0.05 -9.08
C SER A 158 -13.48 0.54 -10.07
N VAL A 159 -12.47 1.22 -9.52
CA VAL A 159 -11.35 1.80 -10.27
C VAL A 159 -10.62 0.72 -11.07
N VAL A 160 -10.40 -0.45 -10.46
CA VAL A 160 -9.77 -1.60 -11.12
C VAL A 160 -10.55 -2.06 -12.35
N LYS A 161 -11.88 -2.17 -12.24
CA LYS A 161 -12.72 -2.59 -13.37
C LYS A 161 -12.77 -1.53 -14.47
N PHE A 162 -12.76 -0.25 -14.11
CA PHE A 162 -12.63 0.84 -15.07
C PHE A 162 -11.32 0.76 -15.86
N TRP A 163 -10.18 0.63 -15.18
CA TRP A 163 -8.88 0.47 -15.84
C TRP A 163 -8.88 -0.73 -16.78
N ARG A 164 -9.39 -1.87 -16.33
CA ARG A 164 -9.52 -3.08 -17.15
C ARG A 164 -10.37 -2.85 -18.41
N ASN A 165 -11.47 -2.11 -18.29
CA ASN A 165 -12.31 -1.78 -19.44
C ASN A 165 -11.56 -0.90 -20.45
N MET A 166 -10.78 0.07 -19.97
CA MET A 166 -9.97 0.93 -20.85
C MET A 166 -8.85 0.15 -21.55
N THR A 167 -8.10 -0.68 -20.84
CA THR A 167 -7.01 -1.46 -21.43
C THR A 167 -7.52 -2.49 -22.45
N ASN A 168 -8.72 -3.03 -22.21
CA ASN A 168 -9.35 -3.99 -23.10
C ASN A 168 -10.23 -3.34 -24.17
N LEU A 169 -10.24 -2.01 -24.28
CA LEU A 169 -11.04 -1.24 -25.26
C LEU A 169 -12.52 -1.62 -25.25
N VAL A 170 -13.08 -1.88 -24.06
CA VAL A 170 -14.47 -2.27 -23.88
C VAL A 170 -15.40 -1.09 -24.19
N THR A 171 -16.40 -1.31 -25.05
CA THR A 171 -17.46 -0.32 -25.27
C THR A 171 -18.42 -0.31 -24.08
N CYS A 172 -18.56 0.86 -23.46
CA CYS A 172 -19.51 1.08 -22.37
C CYS A 172 -20.85 1.66 -22.87
N ILE A 173 -21.06 1.72 -24.18
CA ILE A 173 -22.27 2.21 -24.81
C ILE A 173 -23.21 1.04 -25.06
N SER A 174 -24.40 1.09 -24.47
CA SER A 174 -25.46 0.10 -24.66
C SER A 174 -26.72 0.77 -25.20
N GLU A 175 -27.70 -0.04 -25.59
CA GLU A 175 -29.08 0.44 -25.72
C GLU A 175 -29.57 0.97 -24.37
N VAL A 176 -30.53 1.89 -24.40
CA VAL A 176 -31.18 2.40 -23.20
C VAL A 176 -31.86 1.24 -22.47
N PRO A 177 -31.55 1.01 -21.18
CA PRO A 177 -32.19 -0.04 -20.40
C PRO A 177 -33.70 0.19 -20.27
N TYR A 178 -34.47 -0.89 -20.32
CA TYR A 178 -35.93 -0.85 -20.15
C TYR A 178 -36.38 -0.21 -18.84
N GLU A 179 -35.55 -0.26 -17.80
CA GLU A 179 -35.79 0.35 -16.49
C GLU A 179 -35.74 1.89 -16.50
N ARG A 180 -35.23 2.53 -17.55
CA ARG A 180 -35.03 3.99 -17.58
C ARG A 180 -36.26 4.71 -18.14
N TRP A 181 -36.54 4.51 -19.42
CA TRP A 181 -37.76 4.98 -20.08
C TRP A 181 -38.01 4.16 -21.35
N ASP A 182 -39.25 4.23 -21.82
CA ASP A 182 -39.67 3.56 -23.05
C ASP A 182 -39.13 4.31 -24.27
N VAL A 183 -38.02 3.82 -24.81
CA VAL A 183 -37.35 4.43 -25.96
C VAL A 183 -38.16 4.29 -27.23
N ASP A 184 -38.95 3.24 -27.38
CA ASP A 184 -39.72 3.02 -28.60
C ASP A 184 -40.84 4.05 -28.78
N LYS A 185 -41.33 4.62 -27.68
CA LYS A 185 -42.31 5.72 -27.71
C LYS A 185 -41.72 7.09 -28.02
N LEU A 186 -40.45 7.30 -27.69
CA LEU A 186 -39.82 8.62 -27.67
C LEU A 186 -38.78 8.80 -28.77
N PHE A 187 -38.34 7.71 -29.38
CA PHE A 187 -37.41 7.69 -30.48
C PHE A 187 -38.11 8.01 -31.80
N GLY A 188 -37.51 8.89 -32.59
CA GLY A 188 -37.96 9.15 -33.95
C GLY A 188 -36.83 9.67 -34.82
N ASN A 189 -37.16 9.99 -36.07
CA ASN A 189 -36.20 10.59 -37.01
C ASN A 189 -36.17 12.12 -36.82
N TYR A 190 -35.12 12.78 -37.30
CA TYR A 190 -34.94 14.23 -37.27
C TYR A 190 -36.15 15.06 -37.76
N ASN A 191 -36.95 14.50 -38.68
CA ASN A 191 -38.15 15.15 -39.21
C ASN A 191 -39.42 14.92 -38.37
N ASP A 192 -39.34 14.09 -37.33
CA ASP A 192 -40.46 13.79 -36.45
C ASP A 192 -40.51 14.82 -35.31
N LYS A 193 -41.52 15.71 -35.37
CA LYS A 193 -41.70 16.78 -34.39
C LYS A 193 -42.10 16.27 -33.00
N ASN A 194 -42.55 15.03 -32.91
CA ASN A 194 -42.95 14.40 -31.64
C ASN A 194 -41.82 13.57 -31.03
N ALA A 195 -40.72 13.37 -31.75
CA ALA A 195 -39.56 12.64 -31.24
C ALA A 195 -38.81 13.48 -30.20
N THR A 196 -38.49 12.86 -29.07
CA THR A 196 -37.68 13.48 -28.01
C THR A 196 -36.20 13.11 -28.18
N TYR A 197 -35.90 11.96 -28.79
CA TYR A 197 -34.53 11.46 -28.93
C TYR A 197 -34.27 10.89 -30.33
N TYR A 198 -33.04 11.07 -30.81
CA TYR A 198 -32.55 10.55 -32.11
C TYR A 198 -31.50 9.44 -31.97
N THR A 199 -31.18 9.04 -30.73
CA THR A 199 -30.29 7.91 -30.45
C THR A 199 -30.94 6.98 -29.42
N ARG A 200 -30.79 5.68 -29.63
CA ARG A 200 -31.21 4.64 -28.67
C ARG A 200 -30.05 4.17 -27.78
N LYS A 201 -28.85 4.73 -27.99
CA LYS A 201 -27.62 4.30 -27.36
C LYS A 201 -27.03 5.36 -26.44
N GLY A 202 -26.48 4.91 -25.31
CA GLY A 202 -25.83 5.75 -24.32
C GLY A 202 -25.01 4.94 -23.32
N GLY A 203 -24.26 5.62 -22.46
CA GLY A 203 -23.58 4.99 -21.33
C GLY A 203 -24.46 5.00 -20.11
N PHE A 204 -24.84 3.83 -19.60
CA PHE A 204 -25.74 3.71 -18.45
C PHE A 204 -25.05 3.06 -17.26
N ILE A 205 -25.27 3.65 -16.09
CA ILE A 205 -24.88 3.06 -14.81
C ILE A 205 -26.00 2.09 -14.39
N SER A 206 -25.62 0.89 -13.99
CA SER A 206 -26.51 -0.12 -13.40
C SER A 206 -26.77 0.21 -11.93
N ILE A 207 -27.90 -0.26 -11.39
CA ILE A 207 -28.14 -0.23 -9.93
C ILE A 207 -28.13 1.20 -9.37
N VAL A 208 -28.89 2.10 -10.01
CA VAL A 208 -28.95 3.54 -9.64
C VAL A 208 -29.86 3.80 -8.43
N ASP A 209 -30.68 2.82 -8.10
CA ASP A 209 -31.74 2.84 -7.11
C ASP A 209 -31.34 2.18 -5.77
N ILE A 210 -30.19 1.51 -5.70
CA ILE A 210 -29.74 0.83 -4.48
C ILE A 210 -28.93 1.75 -3.58
N PHE A 211 -29.33 1.79 -2.32
CA PHE A 211 -28.67 2.48 -1.22
C PHE A 211 -28.61 1.57 0.02
N ASP A 212 -27.47 1.54 0.70
CA ASP A 212 -27.30 0.74 1.92
C ASP A 212 -27.78 1.56 3.14
N TYR A 213 -29.08 1.50 3.43
CA TYR A 213 -29.65 2.26 4.55
C TYR A 213 -29.11 1.81 5.91
N SER A 214 -28.60 0.58 6.03
CA SER A 214 -28.19 0.01 7.33
C SER A 214 -26.90 0.61 7.87
N LYS A 215 -26.14 1.29 7.01
CA LYS A 215 -24.84 1.90 7.33
C LYS A 215 -24.90 3.41 7.57
N TYR A 216 -26.10 4.01 7.50
CA TYR A 216 -26.34 5.44 7.70
C TYR A 216 -27.45 5.67 8.71
#